data_AF-A0A0Q9SII5-F1
#
_entry.id   AF-A0A0Q9SII5-F1
#
_cell.length_a   1.000
_cell.length_b   1.000
_cell.length_c   1.000
_cell.angle_alpha   90.00
_cell.angle_beta   90.00
_cell.angle_gamma   90.00
#
_symmetry.space_group_name_H-M   'P 1'
#
loop_
_entity.id
_entity.type
_entity.pdbx_description
1 polymer ?
#
loop_
_entity_poly.entity_id
_entity_poly.type
_entity_poly.pdbx_seq_one_letter_code
_entity_poly.pdbx_strand_id
1 'polypeptide(L)'
;MSPTAIPSAIRSVIVGTGFMGDVHARAVRASGGTVAAVVSRSADQAAAAATRFGAESAYTALEQALNGGQVDVVHICTPNHTHLELAHEAIAAGVHVICEKPLATSTSDAEDLEAAATAAGVVHAIPFAYRFYGSVREARARVLASPKSSVRIIHGSYLQDWLSRPDDTNWRVDPALGGHSRAFGDIGVHWCDLVEFVTGHRIARVSAQLLALPRTGAGGSGTEDAAVIQFVTDHGAIGSSVISQISPGRKNRLWFSIDTADASYQFDQEDPDSLWIGGRGHNVELPRAAEDQVIGPHYDLVPAGHPQGYQDCFTNFVRDVHRAVRGERPDGLPTFADGLRAAALTDAVLESARTGAWVEPTTPRQGVVSAAARR
;
A
#
# COMPACT_ATOMS: atom_id res chain seq x y z
N MET A 1 16.61 -9.36 31.16
CA MET A 1 15.31 -8.91 30.63
C MET A 1 14.50 -10.16 30.38
N SER A 2 13.44 -10.39 31.15
CA SER A 2 12.54 -11.54 30.95
C SER A 2 11.84 -11.40 29.60
N PRO A 3 11.62 -12.49 28.85
CA PRO A 3 10.81 -12.43 27.64
C PRO A 3 9.39 -12.05 28.06
N THR A 4 8.95 -10.86 27.68
CA THR A 4 7.58 -10.38 27.88
C THR A 4 6.63 -11.44 27.30
N ALA A 5 5.70 -11.95 28.11
CA ALA A 5 4.71 -12.91 27.66
C ALA A 5 3.95 -12.31 26.47
N ILE A 6 3.90 -13.04 25.35
CA ILE A 6 3.24 -12.59 24.13
C ILE A 6 1.74 -12.39 24.45
N PRO A 7 1.17 -11.17 24.30
CA PRO A 7 -0.21 -10.90 24.64
C PRO A 7 -1.18 -11.78 23.82
N SER A 8 -2.23 -12.28 24.47
CA SER A 8 -3.28 -13.06 23.78
C SER A 8 -4.08 -12.22 22.78
N ALA A 9 -4.24 -10.92 23.04
CA ALA A 9 -4.86 -9.94 22.15
C ALA A 9 -3.94 -8.73 21.97
N ILE A 10 -3.68 -8.34 20.72
CA ILE A 10 -2.88 -7.15 20.39
C ILE A 10 -3.70 -5.90 20.68
N ARG A 11 -3.11 -4.94 21.41
CA ARG A 11 -3.73 -3.67 21.79
C ARG A 11 -3.26 -2.56 20.86
N SER A 12 -4.19 -2.05 20.05
CA SER A 12 -3.91 -1.04 19.02
C SER A 12 -4.41 0.35 19.43
N VAL A 13 -3.62 1.37 19.13
CA VAL A 13 -4.04 2.77 19.12
C VAL A 13 -4.28 3.22 17.69
N ILE A 14 -5.42 3.89 17.42
CA ILE A 14 -5.72 4.47 16.11
C ILE A 14 -5.58 6.00 16.18
N VAL A 15 -4.61 6.54 15.46
CA VAL A 15 -4.39 7.98 15.31
C VAL A 15 -5.03 8.45 14.01
N GLY A 16 -5.98 9.38 14.10
CA GLY A 16 -6.77 9.81 12.95
C GLY A 16 -8.11 9.08 12.86
N THR A 17 -9.19 9.86 12.99
CA THR A 17 -10.55 9.34 13.15
C THR A 17 -11.42 9.48 11.89
N GLY A 18 -10.78 9.62 10.72
CA GLY A 18 -11.44 9.70 9.42
C GLY A 18 -11.90 8.33 8.89
N PHE A 19 -12.07 8.25 7.57
CA PHE A 19 -12.45 7.02 6.88
C PHE A 19 -11.45 5.88 7.13
N MET A 20 -10.15 6.12 6.94
CA MET A 20 -9.12 5.08 7.16
C MET A 20 -9.03 4.64 8.63
N GLY A 21 -9.23 5.57 9.58
CA GLY A 21 -9.34 5.21 11.00
C GLY A 21 -10.43 4.18 11.26
N ASP A 22 -11.59 4.31 10.61
CA ASP A 22 -12.70 3.35 10.74
C ASP A 22 -12.37 1.99 10.12
N VAL A 23 -11.77 2.00 8.93
CA VAL A 23 -11.31 0.78 8.23
C VAL A 23 -10.32 0.00 9.10
N HIS A 24 -9.33 0.68 9.69
CA HIS A 24 -8.35 0.05 10.58
C HIS A 24 -8.96 -0.42 11.89
N ALA A 25 -9.83 0.36 12.53
CA ALA A 25 -10.49 -0.05 13.77
C ALA A 25 -11.36 -1.31 13.59
N ARG A 26 -12.05 -1.44 12.44
CA ARG A 26 -12.78 -2.66 12.08
C ARG A 26 -11.82 -3.84 11.89
N ALA A 27 -10.71 -3.64 11.16
CA ALA A 27 -9.72 -4.69 10.92
C ALA A 27 -9.02 -5.18 12.20
N VAL A 28 -8.72 -4.27 13.14
CA VAL A 28 -8.19 -4.62 14.46
C VAL A 28 -9.15 -5.55 15.19
N ARG A 29 -10.43 -5.18 15.31
CA ARG A 29 -11.42 -6.02 15.99
C ARG A 29 -11.65 -7.36 15.29
N ALA A 30 -11.76 -7.34 13.96
CA ALA A 30 -11.98 -8.54 13.16
C ALA A 30 -10.80 -9.52 13.19
N SER A 31 -9.58 -9.04 13.43
CA SER A 31 -8.38 -9.86 13.61
C SER A 31 -8.14 -10.31 15.06
N GLY A 32 -9.10 -10.10 15.96
CA GLY A 32 -9.03 -10.48 17.37
C GLY A 32 -8.19 -9.55 18.24
N GLY A 33 -7.86 -8.35 17.75
CA GLY A 33 -7.21 -7.30 18.52
C GLY A 33 -8.22 -6.39 19.23
N THR A 34 -7.69 -5.51 20.07
CA THR A 34 -8.44 -4.51 20.84
C THR A 34 -8.06 -3.11 20.37
N VAL A 35 -9.05 -2.25 20.14
CA VAL A 35 -8.81 -0.82 19.96
C VAL A 35 -8.68 -0.20 21.36
N ALA A 36 -7.45 -0.12 21.87
CA ALA A 36 -7.17 0.39 23.22
C ALA A 36 -7.48 1.88 23.31
N ALA A 37 -7.11 2.66 22.29
CA ALA A 37 -7.47 4.07 22.24
C ALA A 37 -7.59 4.62 20.83
N VAL A 38 -8.24 5.77 20.73
CA VAL A 38 -8.26 6.61 19.54
C VAL A 38 -7.68 7.99 19.84
N VAL A 39 -7.03 8.59 18.85
CA VAL A 39 -6.46 9.93 18.95
C VAL A 39 -7.03 10.81 17.85
N SER A 40 -7.59 11.96 18.26
CA SER A 40 -8.10 12.99 17.34
C SER A 40 -7.79 14.39 17.86
N ARG A 41 -7.80 15.40 16.98
CA ARG A 41 -7.37 16.76 17.33
C ARG A 41 -8.26 17.46 18.37
N SER A 42 -9.51 17.05 18.52
CA SER A 42 -10.43 17.60 19.53
C SER A 42 -11.04 16.49 20.38
N ALA A 43 -11.29 16.81 21.65
CA ALA A 43 -11.88 15.86 22.61
C ALA A 43 -13.23 15.33 22.12
N ASP A 44 -14.08 16.18 21.56
CA ASP A 44 -15.40 15.78 21.02
C ASP A 44 -15.27 14.77 19.87
N GLN A 45 -14.33 15.00 18.94
CA GLN A 45 -14.08 14.07 17.84
C GLN A 45 -13.49 12.76 18.33
N ALA A 46 -12.58 12.80 19.30
CA ALA A 46 -12.00 11.62 19.90
C ALA A 46 -13.06 10.78 20.64
N ALA A 47 -13.94 11.40 21.43
CA ALA A 47 -15.01 10.73 22.14
C ALA A 47 -16.06 10.10 21.20
N ALA A 48 -16.46 10.83 20.15
CA ALA A 48 -17.36 10.32 19.12
C ALA A 48 -16.73 9.13 18.38
N ALA A 49 -15.45 9.23 18.03
CA ALA A 49 -14.73 8.16 17.36
C ALA A 49 -14.52 6.94 18.26
N ALA A 50 -14.28 7.11 19.56
CA ALA A 50 -14.13 6.00 20.49
C ALA A 50 -15.40 5.13 20.52
N THR A 51 -16.58 5.77 20.57
CA THR A 51 -17.85 5.06 20.45
C THR A 51 -17.97 4.33 19.11
N ARG A 52 -17.69 5.00 17.99
CA ARG A 52 -17.81 4.42 16.64
C ARG A 52 -16.85 3.24 16.41
N PHE A 53 -15.62 3.37 16.89
CA PHE A 53 -14.54 2.41 16.68
C PHE A 53 -14.57 1.27 17.70
N GLY A 54 -15.34 1.42 18.79
CA GLY A 54 -15.32 0.49 19.92
C GLY A 54 -14.01 0.57 20.69
N ALA A 55 -13.48 1.78 20.89
CA ALA A 55 -12.24 2.02 21.61
C ALA A 55 -12.47 2.17 23.12
N GLU A 56 -11.53 1.69 23.92
CA GLU A 56 -11.61 1.78 25.39
C GLU A 56 -11.35 3.19 25.91
N SER A 57 -10.57 4.00 25.20
CA SER A 57 -10.18 5.35 25.60
C SER A 57 -10.05 6.31 24.41
N ALA A 58 -10.08 7.61 24.70
CA ALA A 58 -9.99 8.69 23.72
C ALA A 58 -9.00 9.74 24.21
N TYR A 59 -8.08 10.15 23.34
CA TYR A 59 -7.06 11.15 23.63
C TYR A 59 -6.95 12.19 22.51
N THR A 60 -6.26 13.29 22.81
CA THR A 60 -6.02 14.37 21.84
C THR A 60 -4.61 14.40 21.28
N ALA A 61 -3.69 13.65 21.87
CA ALA A 61 -2.31 13.47 21.40
C ALA A 61 -1.88 12.01 21.53
N LEU A 62 -0.95 11.57 20.67
CA LEU A 62 -0.43 10.21 20.68
C LEU A 62 0.32 9.90 21.99
N GLU A 63 1.14 10.83 22.46
CA GLU A 63 1.86 10.75 23.74
C GLU A 63 0.93 10.37 24.91
N GLN A 64 -0.26 10.95 24.96
CA GLN A 64 -1.25 10.66 26.00
C GLN A 64 -1.74 9.20 25.93
N ALA A 65 -1.93 8.67 24.72
CA ALA A 65 -2.34 7.29 24.50
C ALA A 65 -1.22 6.30 24.83
N LEU A 66 0.03 6.63 24.47
CA LEU A 66 1.22 5.83 24.79
C LEU A 66 1.46 5.75 26.30
N ASN A 67 1.22 6.85 27.02
CA ASN A 67 1.32 6.90 28.48
C ASN A 67 0.06 6.36 29.21
N GLY A 68 -1.04 6.16 28.48
CA GLY A 68 -2.35 5.81 29.03
C GLY A 68 -2.53 4.32 29.36
N GLY A 69 -1.66 3.44 28.85
CA GLY A 69 -1.72 2.00 29.12
C GLY A 69 -0.82 1.19 28.19
N GLN A 70 -0.96 -0.14 28.23
CA GLN A 70 -0.22 -1.01 27.32
C GLN A 70 -0.72 -0.86 25.89
N VAL A 71 0.19 -0.48 24.99
CA VAL A 71 -0.01 -0.37 23.54
C VAL A 71 1.03 -1.24 22.85
N ASP A 72 0.56 -2.12 21.96
CA ASP A 72 1.43 -3.01 21.19
C ASP A 72 1.65 -2.46 19.77
N VAL A 73 0.63 -1.81 19.17
CA VAL A 73 0.68 -1.27 17.79
C VAL A 73 0.02 0.10 17.71
N VAL A 74 0.65 1.06 17.03
CA VAL A 74 0.04 2.34 16.62
C VAL A 74 -0.33 2.28 15.14
N HIS A 75 -1.57 2.62 14.81
CA HIS A 75 -2.06 2.80 13.45
C HIS A 75 -2.18 4.30 13.16
N ILE A 76 -1.40 4.81 12.21
CA ILE A 76 -1.39 6.20 11.80
C ILE A 76 -2.24 6.33 10.54
N CYS A 77 -3.41 6.94 10.69
CA CYS A 77 -4.46 7.12 9.68
C CYS A 77 -4.78 8.61 9.45
N THR A 78 -3.77 9.47 9.58
CA THR A 78 -3.87 10.93 9.52
C THR A 78 -3.53 11.46 8.12
N PRO A 79 -3.59 12.79 7.87
CA PRO A 79 -3.09 13.35 6.62
C PRO A 79 -1.57 13.18 6.45
N ASN A 80 -1.13 12.99 5.20
CA ASN A 80 0.24 12.61 4.80
C ASN A 80 1.36 13.37 5.53
N HIS A 81 1.24 14.70 5.66
CA HIS A 81 2.28 15.55 6.26
C HIS A 81 2.55 15.25 7.74
N THR A 82 1.64 14.56 8.44
CA THR A 82 1.78 14.23 9.87
C THR A 82 2.40 12.86 10.11
N HIS A 83 2.58 12.04 9.07
CA HIS A 83 3.05 10.67 9.23
C HIS A 83 4.45 10.58 9.84
N LEU A 84 5.37 11.44 9.39
CA LEU A 84 6.76 11.45 9.85
C LEU A 84 6.88 11.62 11.37
N GLU A 85 6.27 12.68 11.90
CA GLU A 85 6.34 13.00 13.33
C GLU A 85 5.67 11.91 14.18
N LEU A 86 4.48 11.46 13.80
CA LEU A 86 3.72 10.44 14.54
C LEU A 86 4.39 9.07 14.50
N ALA A 87 4.99 8.70 13.36
CA ALA A 87 5.69 7.42 13.23
C ALA A 87 6.98 7.42 14.06
N HIS A 88 7.76 8.51 14.04
CA HIS A 88 8.92 8.66 14.91
C HIS A 88 8.54 8.61 16.39
N GLU A 89 7.46 9.27 16.79
CA GLU A 89 6.97 9.23 18.16
C GLU A 89 6.66 7.78 18.62
N ALA A 90 5.96 7.00 17.80
CA ALA A 90 5.66 5.60 18.10
C ALA A 90 6.91 4.70 18.10
N ILE A 91 7.82 4.88 17.12
CA ILE A 91 9.08 4.13 17.02
C ILE A 91 9.98 4.42 18.22
N ALA A 92 10.11 5.69 18.62
CA ALA A 92 10.91 6.10 19.77
C ALA A 92 10.39 5.51 21.09
N ALA A 93 9.08 5.27 21.19
CA ALA A 93 8.45 4.57 22.30
C ALA A 93 8.64 3.04 22.25
N GLY A 94 9.27 2.48 21.20
CA GLY A 94 9.45 1.04 21.01
C GLY A 94 8.16 0.30 20.64
N VAL A 95 7.15 1.02 20.15
CA VAL A 95 5.85 0.46 19.77
C VAL A 95 5.83 0.15 18.27
N HIS A 96 5.17 -0.94 17.90
CA HIS A 96 5.03 -1.34 16.49
C HIS A 96 4.13 -0.36 15.73
N VAL A 97 4.35 -0.20 14.42
CA VAL A 97 3.69 0.86 13.65
C VAL A 97 3.07 0.33 12.37
N ILE A 98 1.81 0.68 12.15
CA ILE A 98 1.16 0.66 10.83
C ILE A 98 0.99 2.11 10.41
N CYS A 99 1.63 2.54 9.33
CA CYS A 99 1.48 3.89 8.80
C CYS A 99 0.72 3.83 7.47
N GLU A 100 -0.37 4.58 7.35
CA GLU A 100 -1.07 4.76 6.07
C GLU A 100 -0.14 5.31 4.99
N LYS A 101 -0.53 5.07 3.74
CA LYS A 101 0.21 5.56 2.58
C LYS A 101 -0.15 7.02 2.26
N PRO A 102 0.75 7.78 1.63
CA PRO A 102 2.17 7.50 1.43
C PRO A 102 2.92 7.49 2.79
N LEU A 103 4.01 6.72 2.88
CA LEU A 103 4.78 6.60 4.13
C LEU A 103 5.26 7.98 4.64
N ALA A 104 5.70 8.82 3.71
CA ALA A 104 6.04 10.21 3.95
C ALA A 104 5.81 11.04 2.68
N THR A 105 5.92 12.36 2.78
CA THR A 105 5.78 13.30 1.65
C THR A 105 7.06 13.46 0.83
N SER A 106 8.18 12.89 1.27
CA SER A 106 9.44 12.86 0.55
C SER A 106 10.13 11.50 0.68
N THR A 107 10.93 11.12 -0.32
CA THR A 107 11.74 9.89 -0.27
C THR A 107 12.78 9.93 0.84
N SER A 108 13.32 11.10 1.18
CA SER A 108 14.27 11.25 2.28
C SER A 108 13.62 10.92 3.63
N ASP A 109 12.41 11.43 3.87
CA ASP A 109 11.68 11.18 5.11
C ASP A 109 11.22 9.71 5.20
N ALA A 110 10.83 9.11 4.07
CA ALA A 110 10.52 7.68 4.01
C ALA A 110 11.76 6.81 4.32
N GLU A 111 12.95 7.22 3.87
CA GLU A 111 14.22 6.53 4.15
C GLU A 111 14.63 6.68 5.63
N ASP A 112 14.38 7.85 6.22
CA ASP A 112 14.59 8.09 7.64
C ASP A 112 13.69 7.21 8.51
N LEU A 113 12.39 7.13 8.20
CA LEU A 113 11.44 6.27 8.91
C LEU A 113 11.78 4.78 8.79
N GLU A 114 12.13 4.31 7.59
CA GLU A 114 12.54 2.91 7.38
C GLU A 114 13.77 2.57 8.22
N ALA A 115 14.76 3.46 8.25
CA ALA A 115 15.97 3.26 9.01
C ALA A 115 15.72 3.32 10.53
N ALA A 116 14.90 4.25 11.00
CA ALA A 116 14.53 4.40 12.40
C ALA A 116 13.77 3.17 12.92
N ALA A 117 12.77 2.70 12.17
CA ALA A 117 11.99 1.52 12.53
C ALA A 117 12.85 0.25 12.56
N THR A 118 13.73 0.08 11.56
CA THR A 118 14.68 -1.03 11.50
C THR A 118 15.65 -1.01 12.69
N ALA A 119 16.21 0.16 13.02
CA ALA A 119 17.14 0.31 14.14
C ALA A 119 16.47 0.05 15.50
N ALA A 120 15.21 0.44 15.66
CA ALA A 120 14.43 0.16 16.86
C ALA A 120 14.00 -1.31 16.98
N GLY A 121 14.06 -2.08 15.89
CA GLY A 121 13.66 -3.49 15.87
C GLY A 121 12.14 -3.70 16.05
N VAL A 122 11.34 -2.67 15.76
CA VAL A 122 9.87 -2.75 15.83
C VAL A 122 9.31 -3.34 14.54
N VAL A 123 8.18 -4.05 14.61
CA VAL A 123 7.39 -4.36 13.40
C VAL A 123 6.85 -3.05 12.83
N HIS A 124 7.10 -2.82 11.54
CA HIS A 124 6.63 -1.62 10.82
C HIS A 124 6.01 -2.03 9.48
N ALA A 125 4.81 -1.52 9.20
CA ALA A 125 4.01 -1.95 8.05
C ALA A 125 3.28 -0.79 7.38
N ILE A 126 3.01 -0.94 6.08
CA ILE A 126 2.26 0.02 5.25
C ILE A 126 1.12 -0.72 4.53
N PRO A 127 -0.10 -0.16 4.44
CA PRO A 127 -1.27 -0.90 3.94
C PRO A 127 -1.33 -0.98 2.41
N PHE A 128 -0.42 -1.76 1.81
CA PHE A 128 -0.61 -2.28 0.45
C PHE A 128 -1.65 -3.42 0.45
N ALA A 129 -2.89 -3.07 0.80
CA ALA A 129 -3.97 -4.02 1.09
C ALA A 129 -4.32 -4.93 -0.10
N TYR A 130 -4.08 -4.47 -1.34
CA TYR A 130 -4.35 -5.26 -2.55
C TYR A 130 -3.56 -6.58 -2.62
N ARG A 131 -2.43 -6.69 -1.88
CA ARG A 131 -1.69 -7.97 -1.73
C ARG A 131 -2.52 -9.06 -1.03
N PHE A 132 -3.61 -8.72 -0.35
CA PHE A 132 -4.35 -9.62 0.54
C PHE A 132 -5.64 -10.20 -0.06
N TYR A 133 -5.91 -9.94 -1.33
CA TYR A 133 -6.90 -10.70 -2.09
C TYR A 133 -6.42 -12.13 -2.32
N GLY A 134 -7.31 -13.13 -2.11
CA GLY A 134 -7.01 -14.54 -2.35
C GLY A 134 -6.57 -14.80 -3.79
N SER A 135 -7.26 -14.21 -4.76
CA SER A 135 -6.93 -14.26 -6.21
C SER A 135 -5.54 -13.68 -6.53
N VAL A 136 -5.12 -12.60 -5.87
CA VAL A 136 -3.77 -12.03 -6.01
C VAL A 136 -2.72 -12.97 -5.41
N ARG A 137 -2.98 -13.51 -4.22
CA ARG A 137 -2.08 -14.47 -3.56
C ARG A 137 -1.92 -15.73 -4.42
N GLU A 138 -3.00 -16.18 -5.05
CA GLU A 138 -3.02 -17.31 -5.98
C GLU A 138 -2.19 -17.01 -7.24
N ALA A 139 -2.36 -15.83 -7.84
CA ALA A 139 -1.53 -15.38 -8.96
C ALA A 139 -0.04 -15.40 -8.59
N ARG A 140 0.33 -14.86 -7.41
CA ARG A 140 1.71 -14.86 -6.92
C ARG A 140 2.26 -16.27 -6.82
N ALA A 141 1.54 -17.18 -6.17
CA ALA A 141 2.02 -18.55 -5.98
C ALA A 141 2.28 -19.27 -7.30
N ARG A 142 1.38 -19.10 -8.29
CA ARG A 142 1.55 -19.69 -9.63
C ARG A 142 2.71 -19.06 -10.42
N VAL A 143 2.84 -17.73 -10.39
CA VAL A 143 3.95 -17.04 -11.06
C VAL A 143 5.29 -17.43 -10.44
N LEU A 144 5.39 -17.46 -9.11
CA LEU A 144 6.62 -17.82 -8.40
C LEU A 144 6.98 -19.31 -8.48
N ALA A 145 6.04 -20.18 -8.87
CA ALA A 145 6.35 -21.58 -9.14
C ALA A 145 7.21 -21.76 -10.42
N SER A 146 7.29 -20.72 -11.27
CA SER A 146 8.14 -20.70 -12.46
C SER A 146 9.46 -19.95 -12.19
N PRO A 147 10.53 -20.22 -12.96
CA PRO A 147 11.74 -19.39 -12.91
C PRO A 147 11.41 -17.93 -13.20
N LYS A 148 12.02 -16.96 -12.49
CA LYS A 148 11.75 -15.53 -12.69
C LYS A 148 11.91 -15.08 -14.16
N SER A 149 12.83 -15.68 -14.90
CA SER A 149 13.03 -15.43 -16.33
C SER A 149 11.84 -15.84 -17.21
N SER A 150 10.83 -16.53 -16.66
CA SER A 150 9.61 -16.89 -17.38
C SER A 150 8.69 -15.69 -17.59
N VAL A 151 8.73 -14.69 -16.71
CA VAL A 151 7.92 -13.48 -16.83
C VAL A 151 8.46 -12.65 -17.99
N ARG A 152 7.60 -12.37 -18.98
CA ARG A 152 7.96 -11.69 -20.23
C ARG A 152 7.39 -10.28 -20.28
N ILE A 153 6.08 -10.16 -20.14
CA ILE A 153 5.33 -8.90 -20.25
C ILE A 153 4.49 -8.70 -18.99
N ILE A 154 4.52 -7.49 -18.44
CA ILE A 154 3.68 -7.06 -17.34
C ILE A 154 2.91 -5.83 -17.81
N HIS A 155 1.58 -5.91 -17.91
CA HIS A 155 0.79 -4.75 -18.31
C HIS A 155 -0.44 -4.56 -17.44
N GLY A 156 -0.94 -3.32 -17.37
CA GLY A 156 -2.05 -3.06 -16.48
C GLY A 156 -2.54 -1.62 -16.48
N SER A 157 -3.41 -1.35 -15.51
CA SER A 157 -3.91 -0.02 -15.24
C SER A 157 -4.39 0.12 -13.81
N TYR A 158 -4.38 1.34 -13.28
CA TYR A 158 -5.22 1.70 -12.14
C TYR A 158 -6.06 2.92 -12.52
N LEU A 159 -7.37 2.70 -12.69
CA LEU A 159 -8.32 3.70 -13.19
C LEU A 159 -9.40 4.03 -12.14
N GLN A 160 -9.65 5.33 -11.97
CA GLN A 160 -10.73 5.91 -11.16
C GLN A 160 -11.36 7.10 -11.91
N ASP A 161 -12.54 7.55 -11.48
CA ASP A 161 -13.29 8.64 -12.13
C ASP A 161 -13.63 9.85 -11.25
N TRP A 162 -13.23 9.84 -9.97
CA TRP A 162 -13.67 10.84 -8.99
C TRP A 162 -13.08 12.24 -9.18
N LEU A 163 -12.08 12.42 -10.06
CA LEU A 163 -11.52 13.72 -10.46
C LEU A 163 -11.84 14.09 -11.91
N SER A 164 -12.74 13.35 -12.57
CA SER A 164 -13.02 13.49 -14.01
C SER A 164 -13.60 14.85 -14.40
N ARG A 165 -14.10 15.66 -13.45
CA ARG A 165 -14.59 17.01 -13.72
C ARG A 165 -13.58 18.07 -13.25
N PRO A 166 -13.50 19.23 -13.94
CA PRO A 166 -12.56 20.30 -13.58
C PRO A 166 -12.78 20.91 -12.18
N ASP A 167 -13.99 20.83 -11.65
CA ASP A 167 -14.43 21.37 -10.35
C ASP A 167 -14.34 20.37 -9.20
N ASP A 168 -14.07 19.08 -9.48
CA ASP A 168 -13.85 18.08 -8.44
C ASP A 168 -12.62 18.48 -7.58
N THR A 169 -12.69 18.38 -6.26
CA THR A 169 -11.55 18.78 -5.41
C THR A 169 -11.57 18.11 -4.05
N ASN A 170 -10.39 17.89 -3.50
CA ASN A 170 -10.15 17.58 -2.10
C ASN A 170 -8.73 18.04 -1.73
N TRP A 171 -8.31 17.85 -0.49
CA TRP A 171 -6.97 18.26 -0.05
C TRP A 171 -5.81 17.64 -0.86
N ARG A 172 -6.01 16.52 -1.58
CA ARG A 172 -4.96 15.88 -2.39
C ARG A 172 -4.62 16.65 -3.67
N VAL A 173 -5.48 17.58 -4.10
CA VAL A 173 -5.14 18.44 -5.26
C VAL A 173 -4.16 19.55 -4.87
N ASP A 174 -4.04 19.85 -3.58
CA ASP A 174 -3.06 20.80 -3.06
C ASP A 174 -1.71 20.08 -2.87
N PRO A 175 -0.65 20.41 -3.64
CA PRO A 175 0.64 19.74 -3.52
C PRO A 175 1.29 19.91 -2.14
N ALA A 176 0.95 20.98 -1.40
CA ALA A 176 1.46 21.20 -0.05
C ALA A 176 0.90 20.19 0.96
N LEU A 177 -0.30 19.65 0.70
CA LEU A 177 -0.98 18.68 1.56
C LEU A 177 -0.86 17.25 1.02
N GLY A 178 -1.04 17.09 -0.30
CA GLY A 178 -1.02 15.82 -1.02
C GLY A 178 0.37 15.27 -1.32
N GLY A 179 1.37 16.15 -1.47
CA GLY A 179 2.69 15.82 -1.98
C GLY A 179 2.86 16.21 -3.46
N HIS A 180 4.05 15.97 -4.00
CA HIS A 180 4.45 16.39 -5.36
C HIS A 180 3.86 15.57 -6.51
N SER A 181 3.06 14.54 -6.21
CA SER A 181 2.42 13.64 -7.17
C SER A 181 1.03 13.32 -6.67
N ARG A 182 0.08 13.21 -7.59
CA ARG A 182 -1.32 12.92 -7.28
C ARG A 182 -1.71 11.56 -7.81
N ALA A 183 -2.01 11.41 -9.11
CA ALA A 183 -2.50 10.12 -9.60
C ALA A 183 -1.47 9.00 -9.42
N PHE A 184 -0.19 9.24 -9.72
CA PHE A 184 0.83 8.20 -9.59
C PHE A 184 1.14 7.87 -8.12
N GLY A 185 1.39 8.88 -7.29
CA GLY A 185 1.69 8.72 -5.87
C GLY A 185 0.52 8.17 -5.05
N ASP A 186 -0.73 8.48 -5.44
CA ASP A 186 -1.92 8.00 -4.74
C ASP A 186 -2.30 6.57 -5.13
N ILE A 187 -2.34 6.25 -6.43
CA ILE A 187 -2.82 4.95 -6.94
C ILE A 187 -1.80 4.19 -7.80
N GLY A 188 -0.92 4.88 -8.52
CA GLY A 188 0.14 4.24 -9.33
C GLY A 188 1.10 3.37 -8.51
N VAL A 189 1.45 3.80 -7.29
CA VAL A 189 2.28 3.03 -6.37
C VAL A 189 1.64 1.72 -5.93
N HIS A 190 0.30 1.67 -5.78
CA HIS A 190 -0.41 0.42 -5.47
C HIS A 190 -0.32 -0.58 -6.62
N TRP A 191 -0.38 -0.10 -7.87
CA TRP A 191 -0.22 -0.96 -9.03
C TRP A 191 1.19 -1.52 -9.14
N CYS A 192 2.21 -0.66 -8.97
CA CYS A 192 3.62 -1.07 -9.00
C CYS A 192 3.93 -2.07 -7.89
N ASP A 193 3.48 -1.79 -6.68
CA ASP A 193 3.57 -2.68 -5.53
C ASP A 193 3.01 -4.07 -5.84
N LEU A 194 1.79 -4.11 -6.38
CA LEU A 194 1.09 -5.36 -6.62
C LEU A 194 1.79 -6.23 -7.66
N VAL A 195 2.27 -5.65 -8.76
CA VAL A 195 2.97 -6.42 -9.80
C VAL A 195 4.36 -6.87 -9.36
N GLU A 196 5.11 -6.04 -8.63
CA GLU A 196 6.39 -6.46 -8.03
C GLU A 196 6.16 -7.57 -7.00
N PHE A 197 5.08 -7.47 -6.21
CA PHE A 197 4.66 -8.51 -5.28
C PHE A 197 4.27 -9.80 -6.01
N VAL A 198 3.42 -9.77 -7.03
CA VAL A 198 2.98 -11.01 -7.71
C VAL A 198 4.13 -11.69 -8.43
N THR A 199 5.00 -10.92 -9.10
CA THR A 199 6.07 -11.47 -9.94
C THR A 199 7.37 -11.77 -9.18
N GLY A 200 7.63 -11.08 -8.07
CA GLY A 200 8.95 -11.07 -7.43
C GLY A 200 10.03 -10.36 -8.25
N HIS A 201 9.65 -9.59 -9.27
CA HIS A 201 10.51 -8.67 -10.02
C HIS A 201 10.53 -7.30 -9.35
N ARG A 202 11.56 -6.51 -9.64
CA ARG A 202 11.62 -5.08 -9.33
C ARG A 202 11.67 -4.27 -10.61
N ILE A 203 10.93 -3.18 -10.67
CA ILE A 203 10.99 -2.18 -11.74
C ILE A 203 12.37 -1.50 -11.69
N ALA A 204 13.27 -1.85 -12.60
CA ALA A 204 14.64 -1.35 -12.58
C ALA A 204 14.73 0.08 -13.14
N ARG A 205 13.95 0.38 -14.18
CA ARG A 205 13.89 1.73 -14.77
C ARG A 205 12.56 1.99 -15.46
N VAL A 206 12.16 3.26 -15.52
CA VAL A 206 10.89 3.72 -16.06
C VAL A 206 11.09 4.84 -17.09
N SER A 207 10.20 4.89 -18.09
CA SER A 207 9.97 6.04 -18.96
C SER A 207 8.50 6.45 -18.83
N ALA A 208 8.22 7.72 -18.55
CA ALA A 208 6.89 8.18 -18.18
C ALA A 208 6.41 9.42 -18.97
N GLN A 209 5.09 9.53 -19.08
CA GLN A 209 4.39 10.74 -19.53
C GLN A 209 3.27 11.05 -18.54
N LEU A 210 3.09 12.33 -18.22
CA LEU A 210 2.07 12.80 -17.29
C LEU A 210 1.06 13.67 -18.02
N LEU A 211 -0.19 13.58 -17.59
CA LEU A 211 -1.27 14.46 -18.01
C LEU A 211 -1.79 15.20 -16.78
N ALA A 212 -1.82 16.52 -16.84
CA ALA A 212 -2.48 17.38 -15.87
C ALA A 212 -3.52 18.23 -16.60
N LEU A 213 -4.76 18.19 -16.12
CA LEU A 213 -5.85 18.99 -16.64
C LEU A 213 -5.90 20.36 -15.94
N PRO A 214 -6.29 21.43 -16.66
CA PRO A 214 -6.62 22.69 -16.02
C PRO A 214 -7.76 22.50 -15.01
N ARG A 215 -7.58 22.96 -13.76
CA ARG A 215 -8.60 22.91 -12.69
C ARG A 215 -9.12 24.31 -12.35
N THR A 216 -10.37 24.41 -11.94
CA THR A 216 -10.97 25.70 -11.51
C THR A 216 -10.75 25.92 -10.00
N GLY A 217 -10.30 27.12 -9.60
CA GLY A 217 -10.12 27.51 -8.19
C GLY A 217 -8.67 27.63 -7.71
N ALA A 218 -8.49 27.99 -6.43
CA ALA A 218 -7.18 28.17 -5.78
C ALA A 218 -6.55 26.81 -5.46
N GLY A 219 -5.80 26.26 -6.42
CA GLY A 219 -5.08 24.99 -6.30
C GLY A 219 -4.54 24.48 -7.64
N GLY A 220 -4.23 25.40 -8.55
CA GLY A 220 -3.96 25.12 -9.96
C GLY A 220 -2.88 24.04 -10.21
N SER A 221 -3.18 23.15 -11.16
CA SER A 221 -2.31 22.37 -12.06
C SER A 221 -0.88 21.98 -11.61
N GLY A 222 -0.64 21.67 -10.33
CA GLY A 222 0.70 21.32 -9.84
C GLY A 222 1.07 19.85 -10.01
N THR A 223 0.08 18.96 -10.05
CA THR A 223 0.27 17.50 -10.05
C THR A 223 -0.60 16.82 -11.10
N GLU A 224 -0.16 15.66 -11.56
CA GLU A 224 -0.77 14.87 -12.63
C GLU A 224 -2.13 14.27 -12.26
N ASP A 225 -3.08 14.29 -13.20
CA ASP A 225 -4.37 13.57 -13.16
C ASP A 225 -4.24 12.12 -13.67
N ALA A 226 -3.24 11.89 -14.54
CA ALA A 226 -2.94 10.60 -15.11
C ALA A 226 -1.45 10.47 -15.47
N ALA A 227 -0.97 9.24 -15.49
CA ALA A 227 0.36 8.87 -15.92
C ALA A 227 0.31 7.65 -16.83
N VAL A 228 1.13 7.65 -17.88
CA VAL A 228 1.43 6.48 -18.69
C VAL A 228 2.90 6.15 -18.51
N ILE A 229 3.19 4.91 -18.10
CA ILE A 229 4.56 4.45 -17.89
C ILE A 229 4.86 3.25 -18.76
N GLN A 230 6.12 3.13 -19.18
CA GLN A 230 6.74 1.90 -19.64
C GLN A 230 7.98 1.61 -18.79
N PHE A 231 8.29 0.34 -18.55
CA PHE A 231 9.37 -0.03 -17.65
C PHE A 231 10.12 -1.30 -18.08
N VAL A 232 11.31 -1.46 -17.52
CA VAL A 232 12.11 -2.70 -17.58
C VAL A 232 12.34 -3.17 -16.15
N THR A 233 12.23 -4.48 -15.92
CA THR A 233 12.48 -5.10 -14.62
C THR A 233 13.93 -5.61 -14.47
N ASP A 234 14.35 -5.84 -13.24
CA ASP A 234 15.64 -6.41 -12.86
C ASP A 234 15.92 -7.82 -13.43
N HIS A 235 14.86 -8.55 -13.81
CA HIS A 235 14.95 -9.86 -14.45
C HIS A 235 14.59 -9.84 -15.94
N GLY A 236 14.57 -8.67 -16.58
CA GLY A 236 14.48 -8.53 -18.04
C GLY A 236 13.07 -8.50 -18.64
N ALA A 237 12.01 -8.70 -17.83
CA ALA A 237 10.65 -8.46 -18.27
C ALA A 237 10.43 -6.97 -18.57
N ILE A 238 9.57 -6.67 -19.54
CA ILE A 238 9.16 -5.29 -19.88
C ILE A 238 7.67 -5.11 -19.59
N GLY A 239 7.24 -3.86 -19.47
CA GLY A 239 5.84 -3.61 -19.18
C GLY A 239 5.39 -2.18 -19.35
N SER A 240 4.09 -1.97 -19.17
CA SER A 240 3.46 -0.65 -19.23
C SER A 240 2.22 -0.57 -18.35
N SER A 241 1.93 0.62 -17.83
CA SER A 241 0.70 0.86 -17.07
C SER A 241 0.11 2.22 -17.36
N VAL A 242 -1.23 2.27 -17.33
CA VAL A 242 -2.00 3.51 -17.37
C VAL A 242 -2.60 3.77 -16.00
N ILE A 243 -2.22 4.88 -15.38
CA ILE A 243 -2.71 5.32 -14.08
C ILE A 243 -3.56 6.56 -14.31
N SER A 244 -4.79 6.60 -13.79
CA SER A 244 -5.70 7.72 -14.06
C SER A 244 -6.76 7.87 -12.97
N GLN A 245 -6.99 9.10 -12.53
CA GLN A 245 -8.13 9.46 -11.67
C GLN A 245 -9.26 10.17 -12.44
N ILE A 246 -9.15 10.19 -13.77
CA ILE A 246 -10.00 10.92 -14.71
C ILE A 246 -10.56 10.00 -15.81
N SER A 247 -10.85 8.74 -15.48
CA SER A 247 -11.35 7.73 -16.42
C SER A 247 -12.82 7.38 -16.13
N PRO A 248 -13.79 8.12 -16.72
CA PRO A 248 -15.22 7.93 -16.47
C PRO A 248 -15.68 6.47 -16.55
N GLY A 249 -16.45 6.03 -15.56
CA GLY A 249 -17.00 4.67 -15.50
C GLY A 249 -16.14 3.67 -14.75
N ARG A 250 -14.92 4.03 -14.33
CA ARG A 250 -14.08 3.21 -13.45
C ARG A 250 -14.10 3.77 -12.03
N LYS A 251 -14.43 2.93 -11.06
CA LYS A 251 -14.56 3.33 -9.66
C LYS A 251 -13.27 3.07 -8.90
N ASN A 252 -12.70 1.88 -9.08
CA ASN A 252 -11.45 1.51 -8.45
C ASN A 252 -10.83 0.33 -9.20
N ARG A 253 -10.51 0.51 -10.48
CA ARG A 253 -10.04 -0.58 -11.35
C ARG A 253 -8.53 -0.71 -11.33
N LEU A 254 -8.00 -1.31 -10.26
CA LEU A 254 -6.66 -1.84 -10.25
C LEU A 254 -6.67 -3.18 -11.01
N TRP A 255 -6.04 -3.22 -12.18
CA TRP A 255 -6.00 -4.38 -13.06
C TRP A 255 -4.58 -4.67 -13.53
N PHE A 256 -4.21 -5.95 -13.58
CA PHE A 256 -2.96 -6.39 -14.20
C PHE A 256 -3.16 -7.62 -15.08
N SER A 257 -2.23 -7.80 -16.01
CA SER A 257 -1.97 -9.02 -16.76
C SER A 257 -0.47 -9.29 -16.75
N ILE A 258 -0.10 -10.51 -16.37
CA ILE A 258 1.29 -10.97 -16.29
C ILE A 258 1.44 -12.16 -17.23
N ASP A 259 2.20 -11.97 -18.30
CA ASP A 259 2.48 -13.00 -19.28
C ASP A 259 3.77 -13.72 -18.91
N THR A 260 3.66 -15.01 -18.65
CA THR A 260 4.80 -15.91 -18.41
C THR A 260 5.12 -16.72 -19.66
N ALA A 261 5.98 -17.73 -19.52
CA ALA A 261 6.34 -18.58 -20.64
C ALA A 261 5.17 -19.43 -21.16
N ASP A 262 4.34 -19.90 -20.23
CA ASP A 262 3.35 -20.95 -20.47
C ASP A 262 1.90 -20.51 -20.15
N ALA A 263 1.73 -19.43 -19.39
CA ALA A 263 0.42 -18.91 -19.01
C ALA A 263 0.41 -17.39 -18.81
N SER A 264 -0.77 -16.80 -18.89
CA SER A 264 -1.03 -15.41 -18.51
C SER A 264 -1.96 -15.36 -17.29
N TYR A 265 -1.71 -14.45 -16.35
CA TYR A 265 -2.51 -14.29 -15.14
C TYR A 265 -3.10 -12.88 -15.09
N GLN A 266 -4.43 -12.77 -14.96
CA GLN A 266 -5.12 -11.48 -14.93
C GLN A 266 -6.03 -11.34 -13.71
N PHE A 267 -5.94 -10.20 -13.05
CA PHE A 267 -6.75 -9.84 -11.89
C PHE A 267 -7.40 -8.48 -12.13
N ASP A 268 -8.68 -8.34 -11.76
CA ASP A 268 -9.43 -7.09 -11.77
C ASP A 268 -9.99 -6.81 -10.37
N GLN A 269 -9.59 -5.71 -9.75
CA GLN A 269 -10.08 -5.36 -8.42
C GLN A 269 -11.56 -4.87 -8.41
N GLU A 270 -12.16 -4.56 -9.55
CA GLU A 270 -13.62 -4.38 -9.65
C GLU A 270 -14.38 -5.71 -9.67
N ASP A 271 -13.68 -6.83 -9.93
CA ASP A 271 -14.19 -8.20 -9.84
C ASP A 271 -13.17 -9.11 -9.11
N PRO A 272 -12.94 -8.87 -7.80
CA PRO A 272 -11.77 -9.41 -7.11
C PRO A 272 -11.89 -10.90 -6.75
N ASP A 273 -13.07 -11.50 -6.93
CA ASP A 273 -13.40 -12.88 -6.53
C ASP A 273 -12.99 -13.92 -7.58
N SER A 274 -12.29 -13.54 -8.65
CA SER A 274 -11.72 -14.47 -9.62
C SER A 274 -10.29 -14.11 -10.04
N LEU A 275 -9.59 -15.11 -10.56
CA LEU A 275 -8.31 -14.98 -11.27
C LEU A 275 -8.48 -15.60 -12.64
N TRP A 276 -8.25 -14.82 -13.70
CA TRP A 276 -8.23 -15.38 -15.05
C TRP A 276 -6.83 -15.93 -15.37
N ILE A 277 -6.80 -17.16 -15.88
CA ILE A 277 -5.59 -17.90 -16.26
C ILE A 277 -5.70 -18.26 -17.75
N GLY A 278 -4.87 -17.63 -18.57
CA GLY A 278 -4.82 -17.85 -20.00
C GLY A 278 -3.76 -18.87 -20.39
N GLY A 279 -4.10 -19.78 -21.30
CA GLY A 279 -3.17 -20.75 -21.88
C GLY A 279 -3.40 -20.92 -23.38
N ARG A 280 -2.45 -21.53 -24.09
CA ARG A 280 -2.55 -21.73 -25.55
C ARG A 280 -3.75 -22.60 -25.96
N GLY A 281 -4.13 -23.57 -25.13
CA GLY A 281 -5.20 -24.52 -25.44
C GLY A 281 -6.57 -24.13 -24.89
N HIS A 282 -6.60 -23.47 -23.74
CA HIS A 282 -7.83 -23.04 -23.07
C HIS A 282 -7.51 -21.95 -22.04
N ASN A 283 -8.56 -21.26 -21.59
CA ASN A 283 -8.50 -20.30 -20.50
C ASN A 283 -9.37 -20.81 -19.35
N VAL A 284 -9.01 -20.44 -18.13
CA VAL A 284 -9.75 -20.75 -16.91
C VAL A 284 -10.04 -19.44 -16.19
N GLU A 285 -11.27 -19.26 -15.74
CA GLU A 285 -11.58 -18.29 -14.71
C GLU A 285 -11.66 -19.05 -13.38
N LEU A 286 -10.67 -18.83 -12.52
CA LEU A 286 -10.51 -19.52 -11.26
C LEU A 286 -11.19 -18.70 -10.16
N PRO A 287 -12.30 -19.18 -9.56
CA PRO A 287 -12.91 -18.50 -8.43
C PRO A 287 -11.97 -18.49 -7.21
N ARG A 288 -12.07 -17.45 -6.38
CA ARG A 288 -11.43 -17.45 -5.06
C ARG A 288 -11.93 -18.63 -4.23
N ALA A 289 -11.03 -19.23 -3.47
CA ALA A 289 -11.27 -20.42 -2.65
C ALA A 289 -11.75 -21.65 -3.46
N ALA A 290 -11.41 -21.72 -4.75
CA ALA A 290 -11.65 -22.90 -5.56
C ALA A 290 -10.81 -24.10 -5.08
N GLU A 291 -11.28 -25.31 -5.39
CA GLU A 291 -10.63 -26.56 -4.97
C GLU A 291 -9.20 -26.71 -5.54
N ASP A 292 -8.96 -26.13 -6.71
CA ASP A 292 -7.68 -26.13 -7.43
C ASP A 292 -6.77 -24.92 -7.10
N GLN A 293 -7.13 -24.11 -6.08
CA GLN A 293 -6.29 -23.04 -5.54
C GLN A 293 -5.04 -23.62 -4.84
N VAL A 294 -3.86 -23.01 -5.03
CA VAL A 294 -2.58 -23.52 -4.51
C VAL A 294 -2.16 -22.93 -3.16
N ILE A 295 -2.64 -21.73 -2.80
CA ILE A 295 -2.22 -21.02 -1.56
C ILE A 295 -2.92 -21.50 -0.27
N GLY A 296 -3.83 -22.47 -0.37
CA GLY A 296 -4.75 -22.85 0.72
C GLY A 296 -5.68 -21.70 1.15
N PRO A 297 -6.50 -21.88 2.20
CA PRO A 297 -7.59 -20.94 2.53
C PRO A 297 -7.13 -19.73 3.37
N HIS A 298 -5.83 -19.49 3.53
CA HIS A 298 -5.29 -18.54 4.51
C HIS A 298 -5.83 -17.11 4.33
N TYR A 299 -6.08 -16.69 3.10
CA TYR A 299 -6.57 -15.35 2.77
C TYR A 299 -8.07 -15.32 2.39
N ASP A 300 -8.75 -16.45 2.56
CA ASP A 300 -10.17 -16.64 2.29
C ASP A 300 -10.94 -16.72 3.62
N LEU A 301 -11.57 -15.61 4.00
CA LEU A 301 -12.35 -15.50 5.25
C LEU A 301 -13.71 -16.18 5.14
N VAL A 302 -14.20 -16.39 3.91
CA VAL A 302 -15.49 -17.01 3.61
C VAL A 302 -15.37 -17.98 2.43
N PRO A 303 -16.21 -19.04 2.35
CA PRO A 303 -16.21 -19.98 1.24
C PRO A 303 -16.47 -19.32 -0.12
N ALA A 304 -16.06 -19.99 -1.20
CA ALA A 304 -16.32 -19.55 -2.57
C ALA A 304 -17.82 -19.22 -2.78
N GLY A 305 -18.09 -18.16 -3.56
CA GLY A 305 -19.45 -17.66 -3.81
C GLY A 305 -20.01 -16.71 -2.73
N HIS A 306 -19.38 -16.59 -1.56
CA HIS A 306 -19.67 -15.52 -0.60
C HIS A 306 -18.75 -14.33 -0.89
N PRO A 307 -19.29 -13.13 -1.15
CA PRO A 307 -18.46 -11.98 -1.51
C PRO A 307 -17.41 -11.65 -0.43
N GLN A 308 -16.17 -11.44 -0.86
CA GLN A 308 -15.08 -10.94 -0.04
C GLN A 308 -14.43 -9.74 -0.74
N GLY A 309 -14.07 -8.70 0.01
CA GLY A 309 -13.68 -7.42 -0.59
C GLY A 309 -12.59 -6.66 0.14
N TYR A 310 -12.59 -5.36 -0.11
CA TYR A 310 -11.56 -4.43 0.37
C TYR A 310 -11.37 -4.46 1.89
N GLN A 311 -12.46 -4.51 2.66
CA GLN A 311 -12.38 -4.54 4.12
C GLN A 311 -11.73 -5.82 4.66
N ASP A 312 -11.96 -6.96 3.99
CA ASP A 312 -11.37 -8.25 4.34
C ASP A 312 -9.86 -8.28 4.08
N CYS A 313 -9.40 -7.57 3.05
CA CYS A 313 -7.98 -7.36 2.79
C CYS A 313 -7.30 -6.61 3.94
N PHE A 314 -7.95 -5.58 4.51
CA PHE A 314 -7.44 -4.90 5.71
C PHE A 314 -7.44 -5.82 6.94
N THR A 315 -8.48 -6.64 7.12
CA THR A 315 -8.51 -7.63 8.21
C THR A 315 -7.34 -8.62 8.08
N ASN A 316 -7.09 -9.15 6.89
CA ASN A 316 -5.98 -10.05 6.62
C ASN A 316 -4.61 -9.36 6.81
N PHE A 317 -4.47 -8.11 6.37
CA PHE A 317 -3.27 -7.30 6.58
C PHE A 317 -2.97 -7.09 8.06
N VAL A 318 -3.95 -6.61 8.84
CA VAL A 318 -3.79 -6.38 10.28
C VAL A 318 -3.53 -7.70 11.02
N ARG A 319 -4.19 -8.79 10.62
CA ARG A 319 -3.91 -10.13 11.15
C ARG A 319 -2.45 -10.55 10.91
N ASP A 320 -1.91 -10.33 9.72
CA ASP A 320 -0.50 -10.63 9.44
C ASP A 320 0.45 -9.70 10.22
N VAL A 321 0.12 -8.42 10.41
CA VAL A 321 0.88 -7.55 11.33
C VAL A 321 0.85 -8.11 12.76
N HIS A 322 -0.32 -8.51 13.28
CA HIS A 322 -0.43 -9.09 14.61
C HIS A 322 0.40 -10.38 14.75
N ARG A 323 0.47 -11.21 13.72
CA ARG A 323 1.35 -12.39 13.68
C ARG A 323 2.82 -12.00 13.72
N ALA A 324 3.23 -10.98 12.96
CA ALA A 324 4.59 -10.46 12.98
C ALA A 324 4.99 -9.90 14.35
N VAL A 325 4.08 -9.18 15.04
CA VAL A 325 4.26 -8.71 16.41
C VAL A 325 4.48 -9.86 17.39
N ARG A 326 3.87 -11.03 17.12
CA ARG A 326 4.10 -12.26 17.89
C ARG A 326 5.35 -13.04 17.47
N GLY A 327 6.20 -12.48 16.61
CA GLY A 327 7.46 -13.07 16.17
C GLY A 327 7.36 -13.98 14.95
N GLU A 328 6.19 -14.10 14.32
CA GLU A 328 6.07 -14.81 13.04
C GLU A 328 6.65 -13.97 11.88
N ARG A 329 6.83 -14.59 10.71
CA ARG A 329 7.25 -13.90 9.47
C ARG A 329 6.25 -14.20 8.35
N PRO A 330 5.08 -13.53 8.33
CA PRO A 330 4.11 -13.74 7.26
C PRO A 330 4.71 -13.39 5.89
N ASP A 331 4.51 -14.24 4.89
CA ASP A 331 4.99 -13.98 3.52
C ASP A 331 4.32 -12.72 2.96
N GLY A 332 5.12 -11.85 2.37
CA GLY A 332 4.62 -10.71 1.62
C GLY A 332 4.04 -9.57 2.44
N LEU A 333 4.21 -9.55 3.78
CA LEU A 333 3.77 -8.43 4.62
C LEU A 333 4.45 -7.13 4.15
N PRO A 334 3.70 -6.12 3.67
CA PRO A 334 4.29 -4.85 3.24
C PRO A 334 4.84 -4.05 4.43
N THR A 335 6.08 -3.60 4.29
CA THR A 335 6.87 -2.89 5.31
C THR A 335 7.18 -1.46 4.90
N PHE A 336 7.84 -0.69 5.76
CA PHE A 336 8.31 0.66 5.39
C PHE A 336 9.32 0.64 4.23
N ALA A 337 10.04 -0.47 4.00
CA ALA A 337 10.89 -0.61 2.82
C ALA A 337 10.06 -0.59 1.52
N ASP A 338 8.86 -1.16 1.53
CA ASP A 338 7.92 -1.06 0.39
C ASP A 338 7.36 0.37 0.25
N GLY A 339 7.16 1.08 1.36
CA GLY A 339 6.77 2.50 1.36
C GLY A 339 7.85 3.42 0.78
N LEU A 340 9.11 3.22 1.18
CA LEU A 340 10.27 3.90 0.60
C LEU A 340 10.41 3.56 -0.89
N ARG A 341 10.19 2.30 -1.26
CA ARG A 341 10.21 1.87 -2.66
C ARG A 341 9.14 2.59 -3.48
N ALA A 342 7.94 2.77 -2.95
CA ALA A 342 6.87 3.54 -3.59
C ALA A 342 7.25 5.03 -3.77
N ALA A 343 7.89 5.65 -2.78
CA ALA A 343 8.38 7.02 -2.89
C ALA A 343 9.46 7.16 -4.00
N ALA A 344 10.43 6.26 -4.04
CA ALA A 344 11.46 6.24 -5.09
C ALA A 344 10.89 6.02 -6.50
N LEU A 345 9.85 5.19 -6.64
CA LEU A 345 9.14 5.00 -7.92
C LEU A 345 8.41 6.27 -8.35
N THR A 346 7.76 6.97 -7.41
CA THR A 346 7.12 8.26 -7.69
C THR A 346 8.14 9.28 -8.19
N ASP A 347 9.27 9.44 -7.50
CA ASP A 347 10.34 10.35 -7.93
C ASP A 347 10.86 10.00 -9.34
N ALA A 348 11.09 8.72 -9.63
CA ALA A 348 11.57 8.29 -10.94
C ALA A 348 10.57 8.58 -12.06
N VAL A 349 9.27 8.42 -11.81
CA VAL A 349 8.21 8.72 -12.77
C VAL A 349 8.12 10.22 -13.05
N LEU A 350 8.14 11.05 -12.00
CA LEU A 350 8.13 12.50 -12.14
C LEU A 350 9.37 13.00 -12.88
N GLU A 351 10.55 12.51 -12.51
CA GLU A 351 11.82 12.89 -13.15
C GLU A 351 11.88 12.44 -14.61
N SER A 352 11.40 11.23 -14.91
CA SER A 352 11.34 10.71 -16.28
C SER A 352 10.44 11.57 -17.15
N ALA A 353 9.26 11.94 -16.67
CA ALA A 353 8.36 12.79 -17.42
C ALA A 353 8.91 14.21 -17.64
N ARG A 354 9.64 14.75 -16.66
CA ARG A 354 10.28 16.07 -16.74
C ARG A 354 11.43 16.09 -17.75
N THR A 355 12.22 15.02 -17.82
CA THR A 355 13.45 14.95 -18.63
C THR A 355 13.27 14.28 -19.99
N GLY A 356 12.22 13.48 -20.15
CA GLY A 356 12.03 12.58 -21.30
C GLY A 356 12.99 11.38 -21.30
N ALA A 357 13.73 11.15 -20.22
CA ALA A 357 14.73 10.08 -20.11
C ALA A 357 14.19 8.84 -19.39
N TRP A 358 14.89 7.72 -19.55
CA TRP A 358 14.71 6.55 -18.70
C TRP A 358 15.37 6.81 -17.34
N VAL A 359 14.64 6.57 -16.25
CA VAL A 359 15.11 6.87 -14.89
C VAL A 359 15.03 5.61 -14.02
N GLU A 360 16.06 5.38 -13.22
CA GLU A 360 16.11 4.32 -12.22
C GLU A 360 15.49 4.82 -10.90
N PRO A 361 14.62 4.06 -10.23
CA PRO A 361 14.08 4.46 -8.93
C PRO A 361 15.10 4.16 -7.83
N THR A 362 15.85 5.18 -7.44
CA THR A 362 16.91 5.13 -6.42
C THR A 362 16.51 5.80 -5.12
N THR A 363 16.98 5.29 -3.98
CA THR A 363 16.92 6.03 -2.71
C THR A 363 18.13 6.97 -2.55
N PRO A 364 18.05 8.01 -1.69
CA PRO A 364 19.19 8.91 -1.45
C PRO A 364 20.49 8.17 -1.08
N ARG A 365 20.44 7.15 -0.20
CA ARG A 365 21.64 6.33 0.10
C ARG A 365 22.19 5.58 -1.12
N GLN A 366 21.35 5.07 -2.01
CA GLN A 366 21.79 4.38 -3.23
C GLN A 366 22.38 5.36 -4.26
N GLY A 367 21.81 6.58 -4.37
CA GLY A 367 22.30 7.63 -5.26
C GLY A 367 23.73 8.09 -4.93
N VAL A 368 24.07 8.18 -3.64
CA VAL A 368 25.43 8.53 -3.19
C VAL A 368 26.45 7.45 -3.56
N VAL A 369 26.09 6.17 -3.42
CA VAL A 369 26.98 5.04 -3.77
C VAL A 369 27.18 4.93 -5.29
N SER A 370 26.13 5.14 -6.09
CA SER A 370 26.22 5.15 -7.56
C SER A 370 27.06 6.31 -8.09
N ALA A 371 26.97 7.50 -7.48
CA ALA A 371 27.79 8.65 -7.84
C ALA A 371 29.28 8.49 -7.44
N ALA A 372 29.57 7.75 -6.37
CA ALA A 372 30.93 7.42 -5.95
C ALA A 372 31.58 6.35 -6.83
N ALA A 373 30.80 5.41 -7.39
CA ALA A 373 31.30 4.36 -8.28
C ALA A 373 31.55 4.84 -9.73
N ARG A 374 31.13 6.07 -10.08
CA ARG A 374 31.31 6.68 -11.41
C ARG A 374 32.43 7.74 -11.44
N ARG A 375 33.32 7.79 -10.44
CA ARG A 375 34.47 8.70 -10.39
C ARG A 375 35.79 7.98 -10.54
#